data_AF-A0A1I0R761-F1
#
_entry.id   AF-A0A1I0R761-F1
#
_cell.length_a   1.000
_cell.length_b   1.000
_cell.length_c   1.000
_cell.angle_alpha   90.00
_cell.angle_beta   90.00
_cell.angle_gamma   90.00
#
_symmetry.space_group_name_H-M   'P 1'
#
loop_
_entity.id
_entity.type
_entity.pdbx_description
1 polymer ?
#
loop_
_entity_poly.entity_id
_entity_poly.type
_entity_poly.pdbx_seq_one_letter_code
_entity_poly.pdbx_strand_id
1 'polypeptide(L)'
;MKRKKHSDSPASLITTVVFIAFIVVGVLCYTRWVDIQERKARLVEENRQLIAQRDALEDRNNALLAQGARGNDDAYVERVAREQLDMVYPGEIVFKVTGE
;
A
#
# COMPACT_ATOMS: atom_id res chain seq x y z
N MET A 1 -45.18 -44.09 -37.45
CA MET A 1 -44.76 -42.92 -36.63
C MET A 1 -45.71 -42.77 -35.44
N LYS A 2 -45.28 -43.10 -34.21
CA LYS A 2 -46.10 -42.88 -33.00
C LYS A 2 -45.58 -41.63 -32.28
N ARG A 3 -46.31 -40.51 -32.40
CA ARG A 3 -46.07 -39.30 -31.61
C ARG A 3 -46.40 -39.62 -30.14
N LYS A 4 -45.38 -39.67 -29.28
CA LYS A 4 -45.56 -39.73 -27.83
C LYS A 4 -46.20 -38.42 -27.37
N LYS A 5 -47.47 -38.50 -26.97
CA LYS A 5 -48.22 -37.41 -26.35
C LYS A 5 -47.62 -37.18 -24.96
N HIS A 6 -46.93 -36.07 -24.75
CA HIS A 6 -46.54 -35.62 -23.43
C HIS A 6 -47.83 -35.32 -22.65
N SER A 7 -48.17 -36.16 -21.68
CA SER A 7 -49.05 -35.75 -20.60
C SER A 7 -48.21 -34.90 -19.66
N ASP A 8 -48.50 -33.61 -19.58
CA ASP A 8 -47.87 -32.71 -18.62
C ASP A 8 -48.26 -33.13 -17.19
N SER A 9 -47.54 -34.10 -16.66
CA SER A 9 -47.68 -34.52 -15.27
C SER A 9 -47.08 -33.44 -14.37
N PRO A 10 -47.74 -33.07 -13.26
CA PRO A 10 -47.25 -32.00 -12.36
C PRO A 10 -45.84 -32.27 -11.82
N ALA A 11 -45.44 -33.55 -11.73
CA ALA A 11 -44.08 -33.96 -11.38
C ALA A 11 -43.01 -33.45 -12.35
N SER A 12 -43.31 -33.39 -13.66
CA SER A 12 -42.40 -32.86 -14.69
C SER A 12 -42.12 -31.38 -14.46
N LEU A 13 -43.16 -30.58 -14.20
CA LEU A 13 -43.05 -29.15 -13.94
C LEU A 13 -42.26 -28.86 -12.65
N ILE A 14 -42.51 -29.65 -11.59
CA ILE A 14 -41.77 -29.52 -10.33
C ILE A 14 -40.28 -29.79 -10.56
N THR A 15 -39.92 -30.83 -11.30
CA THR A 15 -38.52 -31.11 -11.59
C THR A 15 -37.85 -29.99 -12.39
N THR A 16 -38.52 -29.40 -13.39
CA THR A 16 -37.95 -28.27 -14.15
C THR A 16 -37.74 -27.04 -13.29
N VAL A 17 -38.68 -26.71 -12.40
CA VAL A 17 -38.56 -25.57 -11.48
C VAL A 17 -37.40 -25.77 -10.49
N VAL A 18 -37.22 -26.98 -9.97
CA VAL A 18 -36.09 -27.30 -9.08
C VAL A 18 -34.75 -27.18 -9.80
N PHE A 19 -34.66 -27.63 -11.05
CA PHE A 19 -33.45 -27.46 -11.87
C PHE A 19 -33.13 -25.99 -12.13
N ILE A 20 -34.13 -25.17 -12.46
CA ILE A 20 -33.95 -23.74 -12.67
C ILE A 20 -33.50 -23.07 -11.36
N ALA A 21 -34.11 -23.41 -10.23
CA ALA A 21 -33.70 -22.90 -8.92
C ALA A 21 -32.25 -23.27 -8.58
N PHE A 22 -31.82 -24.49 -8.89
CA PHE A 22 -30.43 -24.94 -8.70
C PHE A 22 -29.45 -24.14 -9.57
N ILE A 23 -29.80 -23.87 -10.83
CA ILE A 23 -28.97 -23.07 -11.73
C ILE A 23 -28.85 -21.64 -11.20
N VAL A 24 -29.95 -21.03 -10.76
CA VAL A 24 -29.94 -19.66 -10.21
C VAL A 24 -29.07 -19.58 -8.95
N VAL A 25 -29.22 -20.54 -8.02
CA VAL A 25 -28.37 -20.59 -6.82
C VAL A 25 -26.91 -20.82 -7.18
N GLY A 26 -26.61 -21.70 -8.14
CA GLY A 26 -25.26 -21.93 -8.62
C GLY A 26 -24.60 -20.67 -9.20
N VAL A 27 -25.34 -19.91 -10.02
CA VAL A 27 -24.87 -18.64 -10.59
C VAL A 27 -24.64 -17.59 -9.48
N LEU A 28 -25.53 -17.47 -8.51
CA LEU A 28 -25.36 -16.54 -7.39
C LEU A 28 -24.16 -16.91 -6.49
N CYS A 29 -23.94 -18.19 -6.24
CA CYS A 29 -22.76 -18.65 -5.50
C CYS A 29 -21.48 -18.36 -6.29
N TYR A 30 -21.49 -18.56 -7.61
CA TYR A 30 -20.34 -18.29 -8.46
C TYR A 30 -19.98 -16.79 -8.49
N THR A 31 -20.95 -15.91 -8.72
CA THR A 31 -20.70 -14.46 -8.73
C THR A 31 -20.20 -13.96 -7.39
N ARG A 32 -20.78 -14.44 -6.28
CA ARG A 32 -20.30 -14.11 -4.93
C ARG A 32 -18.89 -14.59 -4.67
N TRP A 33 -18.53 -15.77 -5.17
CA TRP A 33 -17.18 -16.30 -5.03
C TRP A 33 -16.16 -15.43 -5.78
N VAL A 34 -16.47 -15.03 -7.01
CA VAL A 34 -15.61 -14.15 -7.82
C VAL A 34 -15.43 -12.79 -7.13
N ASP A 35 -16.52 -12.17 -6.67
CA ASP A 35 -16.46 -10.89 -5.96
C ASP A 35 -15.57 -10.94 -4.71
N ILE A 36 -15.63 -12.06 -3.97
CA ILE A 36 -14.81 -12.26 -2.77
C ILE A 36 -13.33 -12.37 -3.15
N GLN A 37 -13.00 -13.10 -4.22
CA GLN A 37 -11.62 -13.24 -4.67
C GLN A 37 -11.03 -11.91 -5.15
N GLU A 38 -11.79 -11.13 -5.91
CA GLU A 38 -11.35 -9.80 -6.32
C GLU A 38 -11.14 -8.86 -5.13
N ARG A 39 -12.07 -8.86 -4.17
CA ARG A 39 -11.93 -8.05 -2.94
C ARG A 39 -10.70 -8.44 -2.15
N LYS A 40 -10.41 -9.74 -2.03
CA LYS A 40 -9.18 -10.23 -1.39
C LYS A 40 -7.94 -9.76 -2.12
N ALA A 41 -7.91 -9.88 -3.45
CA ALA A 41 -6.77 -9.42 -4.25
C ALA A 41 -6.52 -7.92 -4.07
N ARG A 42 -7.58 -7.10 -4.12
CA ARG A 42 -7.49 -5.65 -3.86
C ARG A 42 -6.97 -5.35 -2.46
N LEU A 43 -7.52 -6.01 -1.43
CA LEU A 43 -7.07 -5.83 -0.04
C LEU A 43 -5.61 -6.23 0.18
N VAL A 44 -5.14 -7.31 -0.46
CA VAL A 44 -3.74 -7.73 -0.37
C VAL A 44 -2.81 -6.70 -1.02
N GLU A 45 -3.23 -6.15 -2.16
CA GLU A 45 -2.45 -5.11 -2.85
C GLU A 45 -2.41 -3.81 -2.04
N GLU A 46 -3.54 -3.36 -1.51
CA GLU A 46 -3.61 -2.20 -0.62
C GLU A 46 -2.74 -2.41 0.64
N ASN A 47 -2.77 -3.61 1.23
CA ASN A 47 -1.95 -3.92 2.39
C ASN A 47 -0.44 -3.85 2.07
N ARG A 48 -0.02 -4.39 0.91
CA ARG A 48 1.37 -4.28 0.45
C ARG A 48 1.79 -2.82 0.24
N GLN A 49 0.93 -2.00 -0.36
CA GLN A 49 1.20 -0.59 -0.57
C GLN A 49 1.30 0.18 0.75
N LEU A 50 0.45 -0.16 1.73
CA LEU A 50 0.51 0.43 3.07
C LEU A 50 1.79 0.04 3.81
N ILE A 51 2.22 -1.22 3.73
CA ILE A 51 3.49 -1.69 4.31
C ILE A 51 4.65 -0.93 3.67
N ALA A 52 4.70 -0.85 2.34
CA ALA A 52 5.76 -0.13 1.64
C ALA A 52 5.81 1.37 2.01
N GLN A 53 4.66 2.00 2.17
CA GLN A 53 4.59 3.40 2.64
C GLN A 53 5.07 3.55 4.08
N ARG A 54 4.71 2.61 4.96
CA ARG A 54 5.12 2.59 6.36
C ARG A 54 6.63 2.44 6.47
N ASP A 55 7.21 1.49 5.74
CA ASP A 55 8.67 1.26 5.75
C ASP A 55 9.42 2.47 5.17
N ALA A 56 8.93 3.06 4.08
CA ALA A 56 9.52 4.27 3.52
C ALA A 56 9.44 5.48 4.47
N LEU A 57 8.36 5.59 5.26
CA LEU A 57 8.24 6.63 6.30
C LEU A 57 9.18 6.37 7.47
N GLU A 58 9.32 5.11 7.89
CA GLU A 58 10.23 4.69 8.96
C GLU A 58 11.69 4.97 8.57
N ASP A 59 12.08 4.64 7.34
CA ASP A 59 13.41 4.97 6.81
C ASP A 59 13.67 6.47 6.77
N ARG A 60 12.69 7.26 6.33
CA ARG A 60 12.79 8.74 6.35
C ARG A 60 12.92 9.28 7.76
N ASN A 61 12.15 8.73 8.71
CA ASN A 61 12.21 9.15 10.10
C ASN A 61 13.59 8.83 10.69
N ASN A 62 14.09 7.62 10.48
CA ASN A 62 15.43 7.20 10.90
C ASN A 62 16.52 8.07 10.27
N ALA A 63 16.40 8.42 8.98
CA ALA A 63 17.33 9.32 8.32
C ALA A 63 17.31 10.74 8.91
N LEU A 64 16.13 11.27 9.23
CA LEU A 64 15.97 12.57 9.88
C LEU A 64 16.52 12.56 11.30
N LEU A 65 16.27 11.51 12.08
CA LEU A 65 16.84 11.33 13.41
C LEU A 65 18.37 11.25 13.36
N ALA A 66 18.92 10.53 12.39
CA ALA A 66 20.37 10.46 12.19
C ALA A 66 20.98 11.81 11.78
N GLN A 67 20.24 12.65 11.04
CA GLN A 67 20.64 14.01 10.71
C GLN A 67 20.51 14.96 11.91
N GLY A 68 19.40 14.90 12.64
CA GLY A 68 19.17 15.70 13.85
C GLY A 68 20.15 15.37 14.97
N ALA A 69 20.54 14.10 15.12
CA ALA A 69 21.58 13.68 16.05
C ALA A 69 22.96 14.27 15.71
N ARG A 70 23.26 14.52 14.42
CA ARG A 70 24.48 15.26 14.01
C ARG A 70 24.35 16.76 14.25
N GLY A 71 23.14 17.31 14.11
CA GLY A 71 22.87 18.73 14.32
C GLY A 71 22.92 19.17 15.79
N ASN A 72 22.65 18.25 16.72
CA ASN A 72 22.74 18.48 18.17
C ASN A 72 24.14 18.23 18.77
N ASP A 73 25.15 17.99 17.94
CA ASP A 73 26.52 17.91 18.40
C ASP A 73 27.05 19.35 18.60
N ASP A 74 27.31 19.75 19.84
CA ASP A 74 27.78 21.10 20.19
C ASP A 74 29.00 21.52 19.35
N ALA A 75 29.88 20.57 19.01
CA ALA A 75 31.05 20.81 18.16
C ALA A 75 30.66 21.15 16.70
N TYR A 76 29.57 20.57 16.19
CA TYR A 76 29.04 20.90 14.87
C TYR A 76 28.41 22.30 14.87
N VAL A 77 27.61 22.62 15.90
CA VAL A 77 26.96 23.92 16.07
C VAL A 77 28.00 25.03 16.19
N GLU A 78 29.03 24.83 17.02
CA GLU A 78 30.13 25.77 17.18
C GLU A 78 30.88 25.98 15.87
N ARG A 79 31.19 24.92 15.12
CA ARG A 79 31.86 25.02 13.83
C ARG A 79 31.04 25.81 12.81
N VAL A 80 29.75 25.53 12.68
CA VAL A 80 28.86 26.25 11.75
C VAL A 80 28.68 27.71 12.16
N ALA A 81 28.51 27.98 13.46
CA ALA A 81 28.42 29.34 13.97
C ALA A 81 29.71 30.12 13.70
N ARG A 82 30.87 29.48 13.89
CA ARG A 82 32.18 30.06 13.61
C ARG A 82 32.35 30.44 12.14
N GLU A 83 31.94 29.56 11.23
CA GLU A 83 32.02 29.77 9.79
C GLU A 83 31.07 30.88 9.30
N GLN A 84 29.84 30.93 9.83
CA GLN A 84 28.84 31.94 9.45
C GLN A 84 29.09 33.32 10.07
N LEU A 85 29.66 33.37 11.27
CA LEU A 85 29.95 34.62 11.99
C LEU A 85 31.40 35.12 11.79
N ASP A 86 32.19 34.43 10.97
CA ASP A 86 33.61 34.72 10.71
C ASP A 86 34.43 34.85 12.02
N MET A 87 34.07 34.06 13.03
CA MET A 87 34.74 34.04 14.32
C MET A 87 35.96 33.11 14.26
N VAL A 88 36.99 33.37 15.07
CA VAL A 88 38.18 32.50 15.18
C VAL A 88 38.68 32.46 16.60
N TYR A 89 39.41 31.41 16.95
CA TYR A 89 40.03 31.32 18.27
C TYR A 89 41.15 32.36 18.43
N PRO A 90 41.41 32.85 19.65
CA PRO A 90 42.51 33.79 19.90
C PRO A 90 43.84 33.19 19.44
N GLY A 91 44.45 33.79 18.41
CA GLY A 91 45.72 33.34 17.82
C GLY A 91 45.61 32.64 16.45
N GLU A 92 44.41 32.37 15.93
CA GLU A 92 44.21 31.88 14.56
C GLU A 92 44.21 33.04 13.52
N ILE A 93 44.83 32.83 12.36
CA ILE A 93 44.89 33.82 11.26
C ILE A 93 44.05 33.31 10.07
N VAL A 94 43.05 34.08 9.65
CA VAL A 94 42.18 33.72 8.51
C VAL A 94 42.83 34.14 7.19
N PHE A 95 43.05 33.17 6.30
CA PHE A 95 43.48 33.43 4.91
C PHE A 95 42.28 33.34 3.97
N LYS A 96 41.79 34.49 3.49
CA LYS A 96 40.78 34.52 2.42
C LYS A 96 41.52 34.57 1.08
N VAL A 97 41.50 33.46 0.34
CA VAL A 97 42.04 33.41 -1.02
C VAL A 97 40.97 33.97 -1.95
N THR A 98 41.06 35.26 -2.25
CA THR A 98 40.25 35.88 -3.31
C THR A 98 40.88 35.50 -4.65
N GLY A 99 40.41 34.41 -5.26
CA GLY A 99 40.71 34.10 -6.65
C GLY A 99 39.81 34.94 -7.56
N GLU A 100 40.43 35.65 -8.52
CA GLU A 100 39.73 36.27 -9.66
C GLU A 100 39.03 35.24 -10.55
#